data_AF-A0AAD4CZ83-F1
#
_entry.id   AF-A0AAD4CZ83-F1
#
_cell.length_a   1.000
_cell.length_b   1.000
_cell.length_c   1.000
_cell.angle_alpha   90.00
_cell.angle_beta   90.00
_cell.angle_gamma   90.00
#
_symmetry.space_group_name_H-M   'P 1'
#
loop_
_entity.id
_entity.type
_entity.pdbx_description
1 polymer ?
#
loop_
_entity_poly.entity_id
_entity_poly.type
_entity_poly.pdbx_seq_one_letter_code
_entity_poly.pdbx_strand_id
1 'polypeptide(L)'
;MASMAPVNSYGLLIRSARTGITYVPRRTLMASVPRRAQDENNNNNNTNSNNNDKPSPSSPLSSIKNFFFGGKSAKPKITRRANAPLKREGTLSADSIFAEDEATPKLIASGRTPAARKQGVAPEAVEGEDEASYAVEQRNRANMSAVLDPRPQARIRWERKMVVREIRRRGRLTKTEQIMRTERESMSKSHWFKTSVKKLGPLARQIAGKNIDEAMLQMRFSKKKAAKDVLEHLKHAKNVAIVRSGMGLGAVANGEAEQEKKKQDPISITLKDGERKTVTDPTAIYISQAWVNRGPYGVDYDHRARGVINLLRPPHTGLSVVLKEEHTRIREWKNREAAEKRKRQTKLWTQLPDRKISAQNQYYSW
;
A
#
# COMPACT_ATOMS: atom_id res chain seq x y z
N MET A 1 53.50 -3.86 6.77
CA MET A 1 52.59 -5.00 6.95
C MET A 1 51.17 -4.48 7.04
N ALA A 2 50.35 -4.73 6.03
CA ALA A 2 48.98 -4.23 5.93
C ALA A 2 48.00 -5.20 6.62
N SER A 3 47.28 -4.74 7.63
CA SER A 3 46.24 -5.52 8.32
C SER A 3 44.89 -5.35 7.60
N MET A 4 44.22 -6.49 7.42
CA MET A 4 43.03 -6.67 6.59
C MET A 4 41.78 -5.98 7.16
N ALA A 5 40.98 -5.41 6.25
CA ALA A 5 39.64 -4.92 6.54
C ALA A 5 38.67 -6.09 6.79
N PRO A 6 37.65 -5.93 7.66
CA PRO A 6 36.69 -6.99 7.96
C PRO A 6 35.75 -7.24 6.78
N VAL A 7 35.69 -8.51 6.37
CA VAL A 7 34.74 -9.06 5.41
C VAL A 7 33.37 -9.16 6.08
N ASN A 8 32.39 -8.39 5.61
CA ASN A 8 31.00 -8.55 6.04
C ASN A 8 30.45 -9.90 5.54
N SER A 9 30.03 -10.75 6.49
CA SER A 9 29.31 -11.99 6.24
C SER A 9 27.89 -11.69 5.75
N TYR A 10 27.67 -11.82 4.44
CA TYR A 10 26.32 -11.80 3.87
C TYR A 10 25.58 -13.08 4.27
N GLY A 11 24.60 -12.95 5.15
CA GLY A 11 23.67 -14.00 5.52
C GLY A 11 22.87 -14.50 4.32
N LEU A 12 22.75 -15.82 4.25
CA LEU A 12 22.09 -16.59 3.21
C LEU A 12 20.58 -16.30 3.18
N LEU A 13 20.05 -16.04 1.98
CA LEU A 13 18.62 -16.08 1.68
C LEU A 13 18.26 -17.46 1.14
N ILE A 14 17.49 -18.22 1.91
CA ILE A 14 16.71 -19.40 1.54
C ILE A 14 15.33 -19.11 2.16
N ARG A 15 14.16 -19.15 1.53
CA ARG A 15 13.60 -19.87 0.38
C ARG A 15 12.46 -19.00 -0.17
N SER A 16 12.38 -18.82 -1.48
CA SER A 16 11.09 -18.55 -2.14
C SER A 16 10.82 -19.69 -3.11
N ALA A 17 9.67 -20.30 -2.95
CA ALA A 17 9.21 -21.47 -3.67
C ALA A 17 9.07 -21.16 -5.17
N ARG A 18 9.97 -21.70 -5.97
CA ARG A 18 9.72 -22.07 -7.36
C ARG A 18 10.17 -23.51 -7.52
N THR A 19 9.22 -24.41 -7.64
CA THR A 19 9.46 -25.78 -8.12
C THR A 19 9.64 -25.70 -9.64
N GLY A 20 10.72 -26.28 -10.18
CA GLY A 20 10.92 -26.45 -11.63
C GLY A 20 12.21 -25.91 -12.25
N ILE A 21 13.20 -25.44 -11.48
CA ILE A 21 14.54 -25.14 -12.01
C ILE A 21 15.55 -25.95 -11.19
N THR A 22 15.94 -27.12 -11.69
CA THR A 22 16.83 -28.08 -11.01
C THR A 22 18.32 -27.78 -11.17
N TYR A 23 18.70 -26.68 -11.82
CA TYR A 23 20.10 -26.31 -11.98
C TYR A 23 20.25 -24.80 -12.13
N VAL A 24 20.82 -24.14 -11.11
CA VAL A 24 21.31 -22.76 -11.22
C VAL A 24 22.84 -22.85 -11.25
N PRO A 25 23.50 -22.69 -12.41
CA PRO A 25 24.96 -22.68 -12.43
C PRO A 25 25.46 -21.48 -11.61
N ARG A 26 26.23 -21.76 -10.55
CA ARG A 26 26.99 -20.76 -9.80
C ARG A 26 28.02 -20.16 -10.77
N ARG A 27 27.77 -18.94 -11.25
CA ARG A 27 28.78 -18.20 -12.01
C ARG A 27 29.65 -17.43 -11.04
N THR A 28 30.89 -17.88 -10.91
CA THR A 28 32.00 -17.08 -10.37
C THR A 28 32.19 -15.85 -11.26
N LEU A 29 32.50 -14.73 -10.63
CA LEU A 29 32.72 -13.42 -11.24
C LEU A 29 33.96 -13.46 -12.14
N MET A 30 33.82 -13.86 -13.40
CA MET A 30 34.75 -13.48 -14.47
C MET A 30 33.98 -13.25 -15.77
N ALA A 31 34.06 -12.01 -16.26
CA ALA A 31 33.71 -11.50 -17.59
C ALA A 31 32.55 -12.20 -18.34
N SER A 32 31.32 -11.72 -18.17
CA SER A 32 30.28 -11.93 -19.19
C SER A 32 30.33 -10.81 -20.22
N VAL A 33 30.73 -11.16 -21.45
CA VAL A 33 30.59 -10.32 -22.66
C VAL A 33 29.14 -9.85 -22.78
N PRO A 34 28.88 -8.56 -23.06
CA PRO A 34 27.51 -8.07 -23.23
C PRO A 34 26.89 -8.76 -24.45
N ARG A 35 25.81 -9.53 -24.24
CA ARG A 35 24.95 -9.97 -25.35
C ARG A 35 24.28 -8.73 -25.93
N ARG A 36 24.76 -8.28 -27.08
CA ARG A 36 24.02 -7.40 -27.99
C ARG A 36 22.75 -8.14 -28.41
N ALA A 37 21.62 -7.43 -28.46
CA ALA A 37 20.42 -7.96 -29.07
C ALA A 37 20.76 -8.34 -30.52
N GLN A 38 20.60 -9.62 -30.88
CA GLN A 38 20.60 -10.04 -32.27
C GLN A 38 19.27 -9.59 -32.86
N ASP A 39 19.32 -8.65 -33.79
CA ASP A 39 18.23 -8.43 -34.73
C ASP A 39 18.19 -9.66 -35.64
N GLU A 40 17.25 -10.57 -35.40
CA GLU A 40 16.99 -11.66 -36.33
C GLU A 40 16.31 -11.09 -37.58
N ASN A 41 17.13 -10.83 -38.59
CA ASN A 41 16.70 -10.53 -39.94
C ASN A 41 16.52 -11.86 -40.66
N ASN A 42 15.33 -12.47 -40.55
CA ASN A 42 15.01 -13.73 -41.22
C ASN A 42 14.33 -13.42 -42.56
N ASN A 43 15.15 -13.24 -43.59
CA ASN A 43 14.70 -13.33 -44.99
C ASN A 43 14.74 -14.79 -45.39
N ASN A 44 13.58 -15.38 -45.69
CA ASN A 44 13.49 -16.37 -46.75
C ASN A 44 12.07 -16.41 -47.34
N ASN A 45 12.07 -16.31 -48.67
CA ASN A 45 10.93 -16.26 -49.56
C ASN A 45 10.15 -17.58 -49.58
N ASN A 46 8.82 -17.47 -49.73
CA ASN A 46 8.08 -17.73 -50.97
C ASN A 46 6.77 -18.52 -50.70
N THR A 47 5.61 -17.90 -50.99
CA THR A 47 4.51 -18.49 -51.79
C THR A 47 3.39 -17.46 -52.00
N ASN A 48 3.02 -17.31 -53.26
CA ASN A 48 2.00 -16.45 -53.84
C ASN A 48 0.65 -16.40 -53.11
N SER A 49 0.09 -15.18 -53.03
CA SER A 49 -1.31 -14.92 -53.40
C SER A 49 -1.52 -13.43 -53.65
N ASN A 50 -2.10 -13.14 -54.81
CA ASN A 50 -2.55 -11.84 -55.30
C ASN A 50 -3.30 -11.02 -54.24
N ASN A 51 -2.98 -9.73 -54.15
CA ASN A 51 -3.93 -8.62 -54.17
C ASN A 51 -3.18 -7.27 -54.19
N ASN A 52 -3.60 -6.41 -55.13
CA ASN A 52 -3.12 -5.03 -55.27
C ASN A 52 -3.54 -4.20 -54.06
N ASP A 53 -2.57 -3.66 -53.32
CA ASP A 53 -2.64 -2.36 -52.65
C ASP A 53 -1.21 -2.00 -52.18
N LYS A 54 -0.65 -0.91 -52.73
CA LYS A 54 0.67 -0.40 -52.34
C LYS A 54 0.54 0.52 -51.10
N PRO A 55 1.24 0.27 -49.98
CA PRO A 55 1.47 1.31 -48.98
C PRO A 55 2.82 1.99 -49.22
N SER A 56 2.82 3.32 -49.22
CA SER A 56 4.03 4.17 -49.29
C SER A 56 4.84 4.13 -47.98
N PRO A 57 6.16 4.41 -48.00
CA PRO A 57 7.00 4.35 -46.81
C PRO A 57 6.63 5.45 -45.81
N SER A 58 6.47 5.06 -44.54
CA SER A 58 6.11 5.94 -43.44
C SER A 58 7.28 6.82 -43.00
N SER A 59 7.18 8.13 -43.27
CA SER A 59 8.11 9.14 -42.77
C SER A 59 7.95 9.39 -41.25
N PRO A 60 9.03 9.71 -40.51
CA PRO A 60 9.07 9.80 -39.03
C PRO A 60 8.40 11.06 -38.44
N LEU A 61 7.47 11.69 -39.15
CA LEU A 61 6.77 12.92 -38.74
C LEU A 61 5.24 12.76 -38.57
N SER A 62 4.69 11.56 -38.77
CA SER A 62 3.25 11.30 -38.61
C SER A 62 2.78 11.23 -37.14
N SER A 63 3.71 11.19 -36.19
CA SER A 63 3.44 11.07 -34.74
C SER A 63 2.82 12.32 -34.11
N ILE A 64 2.92 13.49 -34.75
CA ILE A 64 2.52 14.78 -34.16
C ILE A 64 1.09 15.18 -34.57
N LYS A 65 0.57 14.70 -35.71
CA LYS A 65 -0.78 15.04 -36.18
C LYS A 65 -1.90 14.34 -35.39
N ASN A 66 -1.64 13.18 -34.80
CA ASN A 66 -2.62 12.44 -33.98
C ASN A 66 -2.78 12.98 -32.55
N PHE A 67 -1.96 13.96 -32.14
CA PHE A 67 -2.05 14.57 -30.82
C PHE A 67 -2.88 15.86 -30.81
N PHE A 68 -3.02 16.53 -31.97
CA PHE A 68 -3.71 17.82 -32.09
C PHE A 68 -5.13 17.75 -32.67
N PHE A 69 -5.47 16.73 -33.47
CA PHE A 69 -6.83 16.52 -33.95
C PHE A 69 -7.41 15.25 -33.35
N GLY A 70 -8.30 15.41 -32.37
CA GLY A 70 -8.93 14.32 -31.62
C GLY A 70 -9.68 13.34 -32.51
N GLY A 71 -9.01 12.24 -32.87
CA GLY A 71 -9.63 11.07 -33.47
C GLY A 71 -10.50 10.35 -32.44
N LYS A 72 -11.82 10.45 -32.61
CA LYS A 72 -12.80 9.63 -31.91
C LYS A 72 -12.57 8.16 -32.28
N SER A 73 -11.82 7.43 -31.45
CA SER A 73 -11.80 5.98 -31.55
C SER A 73 -13.18 5.45 -31.18
N ALA A 74 -13.83 4.80 -32.16
CA ALA A 74 -15.10 4.13 -31.95
C ALA A 74 -14.92 3.07 -30.86
N LYS A 75 -15.60 3.26 -29.72
CA LYS A 75 -15.70 2.25 -28.68
C LYS A 75 -16.37 1.02 -29.31
N PRO A 76 -15.87 -0.22 -29.08
CA PRO A 76 -16.57 -1.41 -29.55
C PRO A 76 -17.95 -1.45 -28.89
N LYS A 77 -19.00 -1.36 -29.71
CA LYS A 77 -20.39 -1.49 -29.28
C LYS A 77 -20.62 -2.96 -28.95
N ILE A 78 -20.61 -3.30 -27.67
CA ILE A 78 -20.99 -4.63 -27.17
C ILE A 78 -22.48 -4.81 -27.47
N THR A 79 -22.81 -5.51 -28.55
CA THR A 79 -24.15 -5.97 -28.84
C THR A 79 -24.46 -7.15 -27.92
N ARG A 80 -25.08 -6.87 -26.76
CA ARG A 80 -25.75 -7.93 -26.00
C ARG A 80 -26.93 -8.43 -26.84
N ARG A 81 -26.80 -9.61 -27.43
CA ARG A 81 -27.97 -10.35 -27.94
C ARG A 81 -28.81 -10.74 -26.74
N ALA A 82 -30.00 -10.14 -26.61
CA ALA A 82 -30.99 -10.57 -25.63
C ALA A 82 -31.73 -11.77 -26.21
N ASN A 83 -31.17 -12.97 -26.09
CA ASN A 83 -31.99 -14.18 -26.17
C ASN A 83 -32.64 -14.35 -24.80
N ALA A 84 -33.78 -13.66 -24.60
CA ALA A 84 -34.66 -14.01 -23.50
C ALA A 84 -35.22 -15.42 -23.77
N PRO A 85 -35.27 -16.32 -22.77
CA PRO A 85 -35.95 -17.60 -22.95
C PRO A 85 -37.43 -17.37 -23.28
N LEU A 86 -37.98 -18.20 -24.16
CA LEU A 86 -39.39 -18.15 -24.55
C LEU A 86 -40.27 -18.18 -23.29
N LYS A 87 -41.14 -17.18 -23.15
CA LYS A 87 -42.16 -17.16 -22.10
C LYS A 87 -43.13 -18.30 -22.39
N ARG A 88 -43.24 -19.26 -21.48
CA ARG A 88 -44.35 -20.23 -21.50
C ARG A 88 -45.59 -19.50 -21.01
N GLU A 89 -46.56 -19.32 -21.89
CA GLU A 89 -47.90 -18.88 -21.52
C GLU A 89 -48.65 -20.09 -20.95
N GLY A 90 -49.23 -19.93 -19.75
CA GLY A 90 -49.99 -20.99 -19.09
C GLY A 90 -51.35 -21.18 -19.76
N THR A 91 -51.74 -22.43 -20.02
CA THR A 91 -53.07 -22.78 -20.53
C THR A 91 -53.98 -23.18 -19.38
N LEU A 92 -55.29 -22.96 -19.50
CA LEU A 92 -56.30 -23.33 -18.48
C LEU A 92 -56.64 -24.83 -18.46
N SER A 93 -55.78 -25.68 -19.03
CA SER A 93 -55.95 -27.14 -19.01
C SER A 93 -55.51 -27.72 -17.67
N ALA A 94 -55.78 -29.01 -17.44
CA ALA A 94 -55.49 -29.74 -16.20
C ALA A 94 -54.01 -29.76 -15.76
N ASP A 95 -53.10 -29.21 -16.57
CA ASP A 95 -51.68 -28.98 -16.24
C ASP A 95 -51.42 -27.63 -15.54
N SER A 96 -52.47 -26.89 -15.18
CA SER A 96 -52.36 -25.58 -14.52
C SER A 96 -51.96 -25.70 -13.05
N ILE A 97 -51.05 -24.81 -12.64
CA ILE A 97 -50.46 -24.76 -11.28
C ILE A 97 -51.47 -24.38 -10.17
N PHE A 98 -52.71 -24.02 -10.53
CA PHE A 98 -53.78 -23.58 -9.63
C PHE A 98 -54.97 -24.55 -9.55
N ALA A 99 -54.92 -25.71 -10.21
CA ALA A 99 -55.94 -26.75 -10.02
C ALA A 99 -55.65 -27.49 -8.70
N GLU A 100 -56.06 -26.88 -7.58
CA GLU A 100 -56.15 -27.55 -6.28
C GLU A 100 -57.44 -28.37 -6.28
N ASP A 101 -57.34 -29.68 -6.51
CA ASP A 101 -58.08 -30.70 -5.75
C ASP A 101 -57.62 -32.13 -6.12
N GLU A 102 -57.07 -32.80 -5.12
CA GLU A 102 -57.14 -34.25 -4.85
C GLU A 102 -56.76 -35.25 -5.95
N ALA A 103 -55.45 -35.41 -6.20
CA ALA A 103 -54.74 -36.70 -6.29
C ALA A 103 -53.38 -36.46 -6.94
N THR A 104 -52.30 -36.46 -6.15
CA THR A 104 -50.94 -36.27 -6.68
C THR A 104 -50.51 -37.49 -7.51
N PRO A 105 -50.25 -37.36 -8.83
CA PRO A 105 -49.56 -38.41 -9.57
C PRO A 105 -48.05 -38.35 -9.24
N LYS A 106 -47.48 -39.51 -8.92
CA LYS A 106 -46.04 -39.71 -8.70
C LYS A 106 -45.25 -39.29 -9.95
N LEU A 107 -44.72 -38.08 -9.97
CA LEU A 107 -43.81 -37.61 -11.01
C LEU A 107 -42.40 -38.13 -10.75
N ILE A 108 -41.99 -39.06 -11.60
CA ILE A 108 -40.65 -39.63 -11.71
C ILE A 108 -39.72 -38.54 -12.26
N ALA A 109 -38.77 -38.08 -11.44
CA ALA A 109 -37.81 -37.04 -11.81
C ALA A 109 -36.61 -37.64 -12.57
N SER A 110 -36.72 -37.79 -13.89
CA SER A 110 -35.56 -38.09 -14.78
C SER A 110 -34.95 -36.81 -15.39
N GLY A 111 -35.12 -35.66 -14.74
CA GLY A 111 -34.57 -34.38 -15.16
C GLY A 111 -33.74 -33.75 -14.05
N ARG A 112 -32.56 -33.25 -14.41
CA ARG A 112 -31.54 -32.69 -13.51
C ARG A 112 -32.04 -31.41 -12.82
N THR A 113 -32.76 -31.55 -11.71
CA THR A 113 -33.02 -30.47 -10.76
C THR A 113 -31.72 -30.11 -10.02
N PRO A 114 -31.42 -28.83 -9.77
CA PRO A 114 -30.32 -28.45 -8.90
C PRO A 114 -30.58 -29.09 -7.54
N ALA A 115 -29.63 -29.88 -7.05
CA ALA A 115 -29.77 -30.62 -5.81
C ALA A 115 -30.24 -29.67 -4.71
N ALA A 116 -31.44 -29.94 -4.19
CA ALA A 116 -31.84 -29.43 -2.89
C ALA A 116 -30.68 -29.70 -1.94
N ARG A 117 -30.28 -28.65 -1.21
CA ARG A 117 -29.38 -28.69 -0.07
C ARG A 117 -29.62 -29.99 0.69
N LYS A 118 -28.67 -30.93 0.63
CA LYS A 118 -28.69 -32.12 1.47
C LYS A 118 -28.89 -31.62 2.90
N GLN A 119 -30.07 -31.86 3.46
CA GLN A 119 -30.22 -32.04 4.90
C GLN A 119 -29.46 -33.33 5.21
N GLY A 120 -28.14 -33.20 5.25
CA GLY A 120 -27.24 -34.24 5.68
C GLY A 120 -27.12 -34.08 7.18
N VAL A 121 -27.71 -35.04 7.89
CA VAL A 121 -27.37 -35.47 9.24
C VAL A 121 -27.61 -34.41 10.32
N ALA A 122 -28.24 -34.84 11.42
CA ALA A 122 -28.35 -34.06 12.64
C ALA A 122 -27.00 -33.39 12.96
N PRO A 123 -26.98 -32.10 13.32
CA PRO A 123 -25.82 -31.59 14.04
C PRO A 123 -25.86 -32.30 15.40
N GLU A 124 -25.09 -33.38 15.53
CA GLU A 124 -24.40 -33.57 16.80
C GLU A 124 -23.79 -32.22 17.14
N ALA A 125 -24.02 -31.79 18.37
CA ALA A 125 -23.51 -30.54 18.89
C ALA A 125 -22.00 -30.48 18.70
N VAL A 126 -21.55 -29.91 17.58
CA VAL A 126 -20.23 -29.31 17.48
C VAL A 126 -20.35 -28.02 18.27
N GLU A 127 -20.37 -28.17 19.60
CA GLU A 127 -19.92 -27.13 20.53
C GLU A 127 -18.43 -26.96 20.30
N GLY A 128 -18.13 -26.26 19.22
CA GLY A 128 -16.82 -25.86 18.81
C GLY A 128 -17.10 -24.73 17.84
N GLU A 129 -16.92 -23.50 18.30
CA GLU A 129 -16.77 -22.38 17.40
C GLU A 129 -15.66 -22.80 16.42
N ASP A 130 -16.04 -23.20 15.19
CA ASP A 130 -15.09 -23.43 14.11
C ASP A 130 -14.41 -22.08 13.88
N GLU A 131 -13.33 -21.84 14.64
CA GLU A 131 -12.46 -20.69 14.46
C GLU A 131 -12.03 -20.74 13.00
N ALA A 132 -12.65 -19.88 12.18
CA ALA A 132 -12.38 -19.84 10.76
C ALA A 132 -10.87 -19.68 10.59
N SER A 133 -10.19 -20.76 10.21
CA SER A 133 -8.73 -20.78 10.21
C SER A 133 -8.27 -19.88 9.07
N TYR A 134 -7.89 -18.64 9.38
CA TYR A 134 -7.40 -17.67 8.39
C TYR A 134 -5.99 -17.97 7.86
N ALA A 135 -5.57 -19.24 7.96
CA ALA A 135 -4.26 -19.73 7.55
C ALA A 135 -4.00 -19.36 6.09
N VAL A 136 -2.79 -18.85 5.82
CA VAL A 136 -2.40 -18.40 4.48
C VAL A 136 -2.45 -19.56 3.47
N GLU A 137 -2.19 -20.78 3.94
CA GLU A 137 -2.15 -22.02 3.16
C GLU A 137 -3.51 -22.39 2.56
N GLN A 138 -4.61 -22.04 3.24
CA GLN A 138 -5.97 -22.31 2.77
C GLN A 138 -6.45 -21.29 1.70
N ARG A 139 -5.67 -20.23 1.43
CA ARG A 139 -6.07 -19.17 0.49
C ARG A 139 -5.83 -19.60 -0.95
N ASN A 140 -6.89 -20.01 -1.65
CA ASN A 140 -6.79 -20.35 -3.07
C ASN A 140 -6.52 -19.10 -3.94
N ARG A 141 -5.33 -19.04 -4.55
CA ARG A 141 -4.89 -17.92 -5.40
C ARG A 141 -5.79 -17.74 -6.64
N ALA A 142 -6.29 -18.83 -7.22
CA ALA A 142 -7.13 -18.76 -8.42
C ALA A 142 -8.48 -18.09 -8.10
N ASN A 143 -9.07 -18.38 -6.94
CA ASN A 143 -10.32 -17.76 -6.52
C ASN A 143 -10.14 -16.27 -6.23
N MET A 144 -9.00 -15.88 -5.63
CA MET A 144 -8.71 -14.49 -5.30
C MET A 144 -8.22 -13.65 -6.49
N SER A 145 -7.81 -14.27 -7.60
CA SER A 145 -7.14 -13.54 -8.70
C SER A 145 -8.04 -12.47 -9.32
N ALA A 146 -9.35 -12.71 -9.40
CA ALA A 146 -10.30 -11.74 -9.94
C ALA A 146 -10.36 -10.44 -9.12
N VAL A 147 -10.18 -10.52 -7.80
CA VAL A 147 -10.20 -9.37 -6.89
C VAL A 147 -8.80 -8.75 -6.73
N LEU A 148 -7.76 -9.60 -6.62
CA LEU A 148 -6.39 -9.15 -6.41
C LEU A 148 -5.74 -8.57 -7.67
N ASP A 149 -6.04 -9.12 -8.85
CA ASP A 149 -5.50 -8.69 -10.14
C ASP A 149 -6.59 -8.54 -11.22
N PRO A 150 -7.47 -7.52 -11.10
CA PRO A 150 -8.56 -7.32 -12.05
C PRO A 150 -8.08 -6.92 -13.46
N ARG A 151 -6.82 -6.47 -13.60
CA ARG A 151 -6.25 -5.98 -14.88
C ARG A 151 -4.82 -6.51 -15.11
N PRO A 152 -4.66 -7.82 -15.40
CA PRO A 152 -3.34 -8.45 -15.46
C PRO A 152 -2.42 -7.85 -16.53
N GLN A 153 -2.95 -7.50 -17.71
CA GLN A 153 -2.15 -6.90 -18.79
C GLN A 153 -1.59 -5.52 -18.43
N ALA A 154 -2.31 -4.73 -17.62
CA ALA A 154 -1.81 -3.45 -17.14
C ALA A 154 -0.69 -3.64 -16.12
N ARG A 155 -0.83 -4.62 -15.22
CA ARG A 155 0.22 -4.99 -14.25
C ARG A 155 1.50 -5.46 -14.96
N ILE A 156 1.40 -6.36 -15.95
CA ILE A 156 2.57 -6.85 -16.71
C ILE A 156 3.33 -5.71 -17.39
N ARG A 157 2.62 -4.75 -18.04
CA ARG A 157 3.26 -3.58 -18.65
C ARG A 157 3.97 -2.71 -17.62
N TRP A 158 3.36 -2.53 -16.45
CA TRP A 158 3.96 -1.78 -15.35
C TRP A 158 5.20 -2.51 -14.78
N GLU A 159 5.13 -3.82 -14.58
CA GLU A 159 6.24 -4.65 -14.12
C GLU A 159 7.43 -4.56 -15.08
N ARG A 160 7.19 -4.71 -16.40
CA ARG A 160 8.23 -4.50 -17.42
C ARG A 160 8.88 -3.11 -17.30
N LYS A 161 8.08 -2.06 -17.08
CA LYS A 161 8.59 -0.70 -16.88
C LYS A 161 9.44 -0.58 -15.60
N MET A 162 9.04 -1.22 -14.50
CA MET A 162 9.81 -1.21 -13.25
C MET A 162 11.14 -1.96 -13.41
N VAL A 163 11.12 -3.15 -14.01
CA VAL A 163 12.32 -3.96 -14.28
C VAL A 163 13.31 -3.21 -15.17
N VAL A 164 12.84 -2.59 -16.25
CA VAL A 164 13.71 -1.76 -17.12
C VAL A 164 14.31 -0.59 -16.35
N ARG A 165 13.56 0.05 -15.45
CA ARG A 165 14.08 1.14 -14.61
C ARG A 165 15.16 0.64 -13.63
N GLU A 166 14.94 -0.52 -13.02
CA GLU A 166 15.90 -1.15 -12.11
C GLU A 166 17.21 -1.51 -12.83
N ILE A 167 17.11 -2.13 -14.01
CA ILE A 167 18.26 -2.44 -14.87
C ILE A 167 19.03 -1.17 -15.24
N ARG A 168 18.33 -0.09 -15.63
CA ARG A 168 18.97 1.21 -15.94
C ARG A 168 19.73 1.79 -14.75
N ARG A 169 19.21 1.62 -13.53
CA ARG A 169 19.87 2.05 -12.28
C ARG A 169 20.97 1.08 -11.82
N ARG A 170 21.13 -0.07 -12.48
CA ARG A 170 22.11 -1.11 -12.14
C ARG A 170 21.97 -1.56 -10.67
N GLY A 171 20.73 -1.65 -10.17
CA GLY A 171 20.43 -2.05 -8.80
C GLY A 171 20.69 -0.98 -7.71
N ARG A 172 21.03 0.26 -8.07
CA ARG A 172 21.17 1.35 -7.10
C ARG A 172 19.80 1.79 -6.56
N LEU A 173 19.60 1.63 -5.25
CA LEU A 173 18.38 2.05 -4.57
C LEU A 173 18.40 3.54 -4.26
N THR A 174 17.26 4.20 -4.39
CA THR A 174 17.10 5.56 -3.86
C THR A 174 16.94 5.50 -2.34
N LYS A 175 17.22 6.61 -1.66
CA LYS A 175 16.99 6.75 -0.22
C LYS A 175 15.55 6.43 0.18
N THR A 176 14.58 6.83 -0.66
CA THR A 176 13.15 6.55 -0.42
C THR A 176 12.84 5.06 -0.51
N GLU A 177 13.40 4.36 -1.51
CA GLU A 177 13.25 2.91 -1.69
C GLU A 177 13.88 2.15 -0.52
N GLN A 178 15.06 2.59 -0.06
CA GLN A 178 15.73 1.99 1.10
C GLN A 178 14.90 2.16 2.38
N ILE A 179 14.33 3.35 2.62
CA ILE A 179 13.47 3.61 3.78
C ILE A 179 12.20 2.75 3.72
N MET A 180 11.48 2.73 2.59
CA MET A 180 10.27 1.92 2.43
C MET A 180 10.51 0.42 2.61
N ARG A 181 11.72 -0.06 2.31
CA ARG A 181 12.11 -1.47 2.49
C ARG A 181 12.52 -1.81 3.93
N THR A 182 13.11 -0.86 4.65
CA THR A 182 13.72 -1.10 5.97
C THR A 182 12.85 -0.67 7.14
N GLU A 183 12.03 0.37 6.95
CA GLU A 183 11.20 0.94 8.01
C GLU A 183 9.75 0.59 7.78
N ARG A 184 9.10 0.10 8.82
CA ARG A 184 7.67 -0.18 8.78
C ARG A 184 6.91 1.13 8.98
N GLU A 185 5.86 1.32 8.18
CA GLU A 185 4.87 2.38 8.37
C GLU A 185 3.45 1.80 8.26
N SER A 186 2.51 2.40 9.00
CA SER A 186 1.10 2.04 8.97
C SER A 186 0.26 3.30 9.03
N MET A 187 -0.48 3.57 7.96
CA MET A 187 -1.43 4.67 7.90
C MET A 187 -2.83 4.14 8.24
N SER A 188 -3.46 4.75 9.24
CA SER A 188 -4.83 4.44 9.64
C SER A 188 -5.71 5.69 9.58
N LYS A 189 -6.83 5.59 8.86
CA LYS A 189 -7.84 6.64 8.72
C LYS A 189 -9.08 6.27 9.52
N SER A 190 -9.56 7.21 10.34
CA SER A 190 -10.74 6.99 11.17
C SER A 190 -12.03 7.06 10.36
N HIS A 191 -13.12 6.63 10.99
CA HIS A 191 -14.46 7.02 10.57
C HIS A 191 -14.69 8.54 10.78
N TRP A 192 -15.81 9.05 10.27
CA TRP A 192 -16.21 10.43 10.41
C TRP A 192 -16.74 10.75 11.82
N PHE A 193 -16.00 11.53 12.59
CA PHE A 193 -16.44 12.05 13.88
C PHE A 193 -17.40 13.24 13.71
N LYS A 194 -18.40 13.35 14.59
CA LYS A 194 -19.30 14.51 14.64
C LYS A 194 -18.63 15.69 15.34
N THR A 195 -17.63 16.27 14.69
CA THR A 195 -16.88 17.42 15.19
C THR A 195 -16.33 18.26 14.04
N SER A 196 -15.75 19.42 14.36
CA SER A 196 -15.14 20.30 13.37
C SER A 196 -13.62 20.13 13.33
N VAL A 197 -13.01 20.52 12.21
CA VAL A 197 -11.55 20.44 12.02
C VAL A 197 -10.84 21.27 13.09
N LYS A 198 -11.41 22.43 13.45
CA LYS A 198 -10.87 23.33 14.48
C LYS A 198 -10.91 22.73 15.88
N LYS A 199 -11.92 21.89 16.19
CA LYS A 199 -12.05 21.23 17.49
C LYS A 199 -11.19 19.98 17.60
N LEU A 200 -11.03 19.23 16.50
CA LEU A 200 -10.22 18.01 16.46
C LEU A 200 -8.73 18.28 16.26
N GLY A 201 -8.36 19.37 15.58
CA GLY A 201 -6.98 19.75 15.31
C GLY A 201 -6.07 19.87 16.54
N PRO A 202 -6.51 20.47 17.66
CA PRO A 202 -5.74 20.47 18.91
C PRO A 202 -5.43 19.06 19.44
N LEU A 203 -6.37 18.12 19.37
CA LEU A 203 -6.16 16.74 19.82
C LEU A 203 -5.15 16.02 18.91
N ALA A 204 -5.25 16.21 17.59
CA ALA A 204 -4.29 15.64 16.63
C ALA A 204 -2.87 16.15 16.88
N ARG A 205 -2.70 17.45 17.17
CA ARG A 205 -1.40 18.03 17.53
C ARG A 205 -0.88 17.51 18.87
N GLN A 206 -1.75 17.31 19.86
CA GLN A 206 -1.37 16.80 21.19
C GLN A 206 -0.79 15.39 21.16
N ILE A 207 -1.28 14.52 20.27
CA ILE A 207 -0.81 13.13 20.15
C ILE A 207 0.34 12.96 19.15
N ALA A 208 0.57 13.94 18.26
CA ALA A 208 1.64 13.86 17.28
C ALA A 208 3.01 13.80 17.99
N GLY A 209 3.85 12.84 17.59
CA GLY A 209 5.17 12.62 18.19
C GLY A 209 5.15 11.79 19.48
N LYS A 210 3.99 11.52 20.09
CA LYS A 210 3.96 10.68 21.30
C LYS A 210 4.07 9.19 20.96
N ASN A 211 4.50 8.41 21.94
CA ASN A 211 4.35 6.95 21.88
C ASN A 211 2.87 6.59 21.79
N ILE A 212 2.54 5.48 21.11
CA ILE A 212 1.13 5.11 20.93
C ILE A 212 0.41 4.91 22.26
N ASP A 213 1.07 4.31 23.25
CA ASP A 213 0.50 4.04 24.57
C ASP A 213 0.33 5.31 25.40
N GLU A 214 1.31 6.22 25.33
CA GLU A 214 1.21 7.54 25.96
C GLU A 214 0.08 8.36 25.33
N ALA A 215 -0.07 8.31 24.00
CA ALA A 215 -1.17 8.98 23.32
C ALA A 215 -2.54 8.42 23.74
N MET A 216 -2.66 7.09 23.88
CA MET A 216 -3.88 6.47 24.41
C MET A 216 -4.17 6.92 25.84
N LEU A 217 -3.15 6.98 26.70
CA LEU A 217 -3.27 7.48 28.07
C LEU A 217 -3.76 8.93 28.10
N GLN A 218 -3.19 9.79 27.25
CA GLN A 218 -3.57 11.19 27.12
C GLN A 218 -5.02 11.36 26.64
N MET A 219 -5.47 10.54 25.69
CA MET A 219 -6.85 10.58 25.22
C MET A 219 -7.84 10.04 26.27
N ARG A 220 -7.42 9.04 27.07
CA ARG A 220 -8.23 8.48 28.16
C ARG A 220 -8.55 9.52 29.24
N PHE A 221 -7.59 10.36 29.61
CA PHE A 221 -7.77 11.41 30.62
C PHE A 221 -8.16 12.78 30.06
N SER A 222 -8.36 12.89 28.74
CA SER A 222 -8.78 14.15 28.12
C SER A 222 -10.25 14.44 28.39
N LYS A 223 -10.54 15.68 28.80
CA LYS A 223 -11.91 16.17 29.06
C LYS A 223 -12.74 16.37 27.76
N LYS A 224 -12.13 16.23 26.59
CA LYS A 224 -12.79 16.55 25.31
C LYS A 224 -13.64 15.36 24.85
N LYS A 225 -14.90 15.59 24.46
CA LYS A 225 -15.80 14.54 23.95
C LYS A 225 -15.19 13.71 22.83
N ALA A 226 -14.57 14.37 21.85
CA ALA A 226 -13.92 13.71 20.71
C ALA A 226 -12.72 12.83 21.09
N ALA A 227 -12.16 12.97 22.30
CA ALA A 227 -11.02 12.15 22.73
C ALA A 227 -11.39 10.67 22.89
N LYS A 228 -12.67 10.36 23.22
CA LYS A 228 -13.17 8.98 23.29
C LYS A 228 -13.06 8.29 21.93
N ASP A 229 -13.55 8.94 20.88
CA ASP A 229 -13.52 8.42 19.52
C ASP A 229 -12.08 8.33 18.97
N VAL A 230 -11.22 9.29 19.35
CA VAL A 230 -9.79 9.25 18.99
C VAL A 230 -9.09 8.09 19.69
N LEU A 231 -9.40 7.82 20.96
CA LEU A 231 -8.84 6.68 21.70
C LEU A 231 -9.21 5.35 21.05
N GLU A 232 -10.47 5.19 20.65
CA GLU A 232 -10.92 4.00 19.93
C GLU A 232 -10.19 3.85 18.58
N HIS A 233 -10.04 4.95 17.84
CA HIS A 233 -9.26 4.96 16.60
C HIS A 233 -7.79 4.60 16.82
N LEU A 234 -7.16 5.07 17.90
CA LEU A 234 -5.77 4.74 18.23
C LEU A 234 -5.60 3.26 18.60
N LYS A 235 -6.55 2.66 19.33
CA LYS A 235 -6.57 1.21 19.59
C LYS A 235 -6.67 0.42 18.29
N HIS A 236 -7.62 0.78 17.42
CA HIS A 236 -7.76 0.15 16.12
C HIS A 236 -6.49 0.31 15.26
N ALA A 237 -5.89 1.51 15.22
CA ALA A 237 -4.66 1.77 14.49
C ALA A 237 -3.47 0.94 15.02
N LYS A 238 -3.34 0.80 16.35
CA LYS A 238 -2.34 -0.07 16.99
C LYS A 238 -2.52 -1.52 16.55
N ASN A 239 -3.74 -2.05 16.62
CA ASN A 239 -4.04 -3.43 16.21
C ASN A 239 -3.73 -3.66 14.73
N VAL A 240 -4.14 -2.73 13.84
CA VAL A 240 -3.83 -2.80 12.42
C VAL A 240 -2.32 -2.75 12.16
N ALA A 241 -1.58 -1.89 12.87
CA ALA A 241 -0.13 -1.80 12.74
C ALA A 241 0.59 -3.08 13.17
N ILE A 242 0.15 -3.71 14.26
CA ILE A 242 0.71 -4.97 14.75
C ILE A 242 0.40 -6.10 13.76
N VAL A 243 -0.87 -6.28 13.39
CA VAL A 243 -1.31 -7.42 12.56
C VAL A 243 -0.85 -7.29 11.10
N ARG A 244 -1.05 -6.12 10.49
CA ARG A 244 -0.79 -5.92 9.06
C ARG A 244 0.68 -5.60 8.77
N SER A 245 1.29 -4.74 9.58
CA SER A 245 2.65 -4.27 9.35
C SER A 245 3.69 -5.01 10.19
N GLY A 246 3.29 -5.78 11.22
CA GLY A 246 4.21 -6.51 12.08
C GLY A 246 5.02 -5.60 13.02
N MET A 247 4.46 -4.46 13.41
CA MET A 247 5.16 -3.50 14.29
C MET A 247 5.07 -3.90 15.77
N GLY A 248 6.08 -3.51 16.56
CA GLY A 248 6.04 -3.64 18.03
C GLY A 248 6.11 -5.08 18.55
N LEU A 249 6.50 -6.05 17.71
CA LEU A 249 6.66 -7.46 18.08
C LEU A 249 8.08 -7.80 18.58
N GLY A 250 8.98 -6.81 18.65
CA GLY A 250 10.37 -7.03 19.06
C GLY A 250 10.52 -7.44 20.53
N ALA A 251 9.58 -7.06 21.40
CA ALA A 251 9.62 -7.40 22.82
C ALA A 251 9.45 -8.91 23.08
N VAL A 252 8.55 -9.58 22.35
CA VAL A 252 8.22 -11.00 22.56
C VAL A 252 9.30 -11.92 21.99
N ALA A 253 9.88 -11.55 20.84
CA ALA A 253 10.99 -12.30 20.23
C ALA A 253 12.26 -12.34 21.10
N ASN A 254 12.37 -11.43 22.07
CA ASN A 254 13.47 -11.41 23.03
C ASN A 254 13.17 -12.23 24.30
N GLY A 255 11.92 -12.61 24.56
CA GLY A 255 11.49 -13.40 25.73
C GLY A 255 11.86 -14.88 25.63
N GLU A 256 11.82 -15.48 24.44
CA GLU A 256 12.28 -16.86 24.21
C GLU A 256 13.81 -16.94 24.02
N ALA A 257 14.45 -15.80 23.74
CA ALA A 257 15.89 -15.64 23.62
C ALA A 257 16.49 -14.93 24.85
N GLU A 258 15.84 -15.07 26.01
CA GLU A 258 16.17 -14.35 27.26
C GLU A 258 17.54 -14.69 27.84
N GLN A 259 18.23 -15.71 27.34
CA GLN A 259 19.54 -16.10 27.87
C GLN A 259 20.75 -15.56 27.09
N GLU A 260 20.64 -15.09 25.83
CA GLU A 260 21.86 -14.76 25.06
C GLU A 260 21.82 -13.48 24.21
N LYS A 261 20.68 -12.79 24.04
CA LYS A 261 20.66 -11.52 23.30
C LYS A 261 20.70 -10.34 24.25
N LYS A 262 21.90 -9.78 24.41
CA LYS A 262 22.20 -8.45 24.97
C LYS A 262 21.00 -7.51 24.79
N LYS A 263 20.35 -7.12 25.90
CA LYS A 263 19.50 -5.92 25.95
C LYS A 263 20.27 -4.84 25.19
N GLN A 264 19.75 -4.37 24.07
CA GLN A 264 20.42 -3.30 23.36
C GLN A 264 20.52 -2.11 24.30
N ASP A 265 21.71 -1.52 24.38
CA ASP A 265 21.93 -0.39 25.27
C ASP A 265 20.95 0.73 24.90
N PRO A 266 20.28 1.35 25.88
CA PRO A 266 19.28 2.38 25.63
C PRO A 266 19.92 3.55 24.88
N ILE A 267 19.35 3.91 23.73
CA ILE A 267 19.89 4.96 22.86
C ILE A 267 19.25 6.30 23.23
N SER A 268 20.04 7.24 23.74
CA SER A 268 19.61 8.63 23.94
C SER A 268 19.59 9.37 22.60
N ILE A 269 18.42 9.68 22.08
CA ILE A 269 18.23 10.47 20.85
C ILE A 269 17.73 11.88 21.16
N THR A 270 18.00 12.82 20.25
CA THR A 270 17.36 14.14 20.25
C THR A 270 16.30 14.22 19.14
N LEU A 271 15.06 14.53 19.50
CA LEU A 271 13.96 14.68 18.54
C LEU A 271 14.14 15.95 17.70
N LYS A 272 13.31 16.09 16.66
CA LYS A 272 13.32 17.29 15.81
C LYS A 272 12.97 18.56 16.59
N ASP A 273 12.12 18.40 17.61
CA ASP A 273 11.63 19.49 18.45
C ASP A 273 12.64 19.87 19.56
N GLY A 274 13.78 19.17 19.64
CA GLY A 274 14.84 19.40 20.63
C GLY A 274 14.74 18.56 21.90
N GLU A 275 13.59 17.91 22.14
CA GLU A 275 13.39 17.01 23.28
C GLU A 275 14.36 15.81 23.24
N ARG A 276 14.97 15.50 24.38
CA ARG A 276 15.82 14.32 24.55
C ARG A 276 14.97 13.14 24.98
N LYS A 277 15.12 12.01 24.30
CA LYS A 277 14.37 10.79 24.58
C LYS A 277 15.31 9.60 24.65
N THR A 278 15.12 8.74 25.64
CA THR A 278 15.80 7.44 25.74
C THR A 278 14.95 6.36 25.09
N VAL A 279 15.46 5.75 24.02
CA VAL A 279 14.81 4.65 23.32
C VAL A 279 15.37 3.34 23.87
N THR A 280 14.52 2.59 24.56
CA THR A 280 14.86 1.24 25.08
C THR A 280 14.54 0.16 24.04
N ASP A 281 13.36 0.24 23.40
CA ASP A 281 12.94 -0.67 22.34
C ASP A 281 12.85 0.08 21.00
N PRO A 282 13.66 -0.28 19.97
CA PRO A 282 13.59 0.35 18.65
C PRO A 282 12.32 -0.03 17.87
N THR A 283 11.63 -1.11 18.25
CA THR A 283 10.39 -1.56 17.59
C THR A 283 9.13 -0.91 18.17
N ALA A 284 9.26 -0.15 19.27
CA ALA A 284 8.16 0.55 19.88
C ALA A 284 7.46 1.49 18.89
N ILE A 285 6.13 1.49 18.94
CA ILE A 285 5.29 2.23 18.00
C ILE A 285 5.07 3.65 18.52
N TYR A 286 5.31 4.63 17.65
CA TYR A 286 4.98 6.03 17.92
C TYR A 286 4.16 6.64 16.79
N ILE A 287 3.48 7.74 17.11
CA ILE A 287 2.72 8.52 16.14
C ILE A 287 3.68 9.48 15.44
N SER A 288 4.05 9.16 14.20
CA SER A 288 4.93 10.02 13.40
C SER A 288 4.22 11.29 12.94
N GLN A 289 2.98 11.14 12.48
CA GLN A 289 2.17 12.24 11.98
C GLN A 289 0.71 12.01 12.35
N ALA A 290 0.00 13.09 12.64
CA ALA A 290 -1.43 13.09 12.85
C ALA A 290 -2.03 14.36 12.24
N TRP A 291 -3.07 14.21 11.42
CA TRP A 291 -3.78 15.34 10.81
C TRP A 291 -5.26 15.04 10.67
N VAL A 292 -6.04 16.11 10.48
CA VAL A 292 -7.50 16.05 10.39
C VAL A 292 -7.94 16.35 8.96
N ASN A 293 -8.86 15.53 8.46
CA ASN A 293 -9.52 15.71 7.18
C ASN A 293 -10.95 16.22 7.41
N ARG A 294 -11.44 16.99 6.44
CA ARG A 294 -12.83 17.45 6.39
C ARG A 294 -13.72 16.36 5.79
N GLY A 295 -14.84 16.10 6.44
CA GLY A 295 -15.89 15.20 5.97
C GLY A 295 -17.08 15.94 5.36
N PRO A 296 -18.16 15.21 5.03
CA PRO A 296 -19.38 15.82 4.51
C PRO A 296 -20.03 16.73 5.57
N TYR A 297 -20.66 17.80 5.10
CA TYR A 297 -21.46 18.69 5.94
C TYR A 297 -22.91 18.22 5.96
N GLY A 298 -23.53 18.26 7.14
CA GLY A 298 -24.99 18.29 7.19
C GLY A 298 -25.51 19.68 6.82
N VAL A 299 -26.83 19.79 6.72
CA VAL A 299 -27.54 21.02 6.42
C VAL A 299 -28.62 21.19 7.47
N ASP A 300 -28.66 22.36 8.10
CA ASP A 300 -29.68 22.75 9.08
C ASP A 300 -30.05 24.23 8.87
N TYR A 301 -31.21 24.64 9.36
CA TYR A 301 -31.70 26.01 9.24
C TYR A 301 -31.70 26.71 10.63
N ASP A 302 -31.04 27.87 10.71
CA ASP A 302 -31.02 28.75 11.89
C ASP A 302 -32.02 29.90 11.66
N HIS A 303 -33.21 29.74 12.23
CA HIS A 303 -34.30 30.70 12.12
C HIS A 303 -34.06 31.86 13.09
N ARG A 304 -33.87 33.07 12.56
CA ARG A 304 -33.63 34.29 13.34
C ARG A 304 -34.80 35.25 13.26
N ALA A 305 -34.76 36.27 14.12
CA ALA A 305 -35.73 37.36 14.12
C ALA A 305 -35.76 38.06 12.75
N ARG A 306 -36.91 38.70 12.45
CA ARG A 306 -37.14 39.47 11.20
C ARG A 306 -37.06 38.63 9.92
N GLY A 307 -37.48 37.36 9.97
CA GLY A 307 -37.57 36.50 8.79
C GLY A 307 -36.22 36.07 8.19
N VAL A 308 -35.11 36.26 8.90
CA VAL A 308 -33.78 35.87 8.41
C VAL A 308 -33.56 34.39 8.72
N ILE A 309 -33.32 33.58 7.68
CA ILE A 309 -33.00 32.15 7.82
C ILE A 309 -31.58 31.91 7.32
N ASN A 310 -30.69 31.57 8.25
CA ASN A 310 -29.30 31.23 7.92
C ASN A 310 -29.13 29.72 7.74
N LEU A 311 -28.18 29.31 6.91
CA LEU A 311 -27.85 27.90 6.71
C LEU A 311 -26.75 27.46 7.69
N LEU A 312 -27.10 26.62 8.66
CA LEU A 312 -26.15 25.97 9.53
C LEU A 312 -25.52 24.76 8.82
N ARG A 313 -24.20 24.63 8.89
CA ARG A 313 -23.45 23.52 8.28
C ARG A 313 -22.76 22.68 9.36
N PRO A 314 -23.46 21.74 10.01
CA PRO A 314 -22.88 20.90 11.03
C PRO A 314 -21.79 19.98 10.44
N PRO A 315 -20.53 20.07 10.91
CA PRO A 315 -19.39 19.38 10.31
C PRO A 315 -19.29 17.92 10.75
N HIS A 316 -18.72 17.11 9.85
CA HIS A 316 -18.08 15.84 10.19
C HIS A 316 -16.61 15.89 9.79
N THR A 317 -15.74 15.21 10.53
CA THR A 317 -14.29 15.19 10.26
C THR A 317 -13.64 13.87 10.61
N GLY A 318 -12.59 13.49 9.89
CA GLY A 318 -11.84 12.26 10.14
C GLY A 318 -10.42 12.56 10.59
N LEU A 319 -9.83 11.71 11.41
CA LEU A 319 -8.43 11.75 11.81
C LEU A 319 -7.63 10.75 10.98
N SER A 320 -6.45 11.15 10.51
CA SER A 320 -5.48 10.26 9.89
C SER A 320 -4.20 10.26 10.70
N VAL A 321 -3.72 9.05 11.01
CA VAL A 321 -2.53 8.83 11.83
C VAL A 321 -1.57 7.96 11.06
N VAL A 322 -0.29 8.34 11.05
CA VAL A 322 0.80 7.53 10.54
C VAL A 322 1.63 7.03 11.71
N LEU A 323 1.61 5.71 11.90
CA LEU A 323 2.39 4.99 12.89
C LEU A 323 3.69 4.52 12.27
N LYS A 324 4.79 4.67 13.03
CA LYS A 324 6.13 4.18 12.68
C LYS A 324 6.79 3.58 13.92
N GLU A 325 7.90 2.89 13.73
CA GLU A 325 8.74 2.36 14.80
C GLU A 325 9.82 3.36 15.20
N GLU A 326 10.24 3.35 16.47
CA GLU A 326 11.32 4.19 17.00
C GLU A 326 12.66 4.06 16.23
N HIS A 327 12.86 2.94 15.51
CA HIS A 327 13.95 2.78 14.53
C HIS A 327 14.04 3.96 13.55
N THR A 328 12.91 4.47 13.06
CA THR A 328 12.86 5.65 12.18
C THR A 328 13.45 6.89 12.86
N ARG A 329 13.16 7.09 14.15
CA ARG A 329 13.67 8.24 14.92
C ARG A 329 15.17 8.14 15.14
N ILE A 330 15.68 6.95 15.45
CA ILE A 330 17.11 6.69 15.57
C ILE A 330 17.81 7.03 14.24
N ARG A 331 17.25 6.59 13.10
CA ARG A 331 17.80 6.92 11.77
C ARG A 331 17.78 8.44 11.53
N GLU A 332 16.66 9.11 11.81
CA GLU A 332 16.54 10.55 11.59
C GLU A 332 17.51 11.35 12.45
N TRP A 333 17.69 10.96 13.71
CA TRP A 333 18.66 11.53 14.62
C TRP A 333 20.09 11.35 14.10
N LYS A 334 20.51 10.11 13.76
CA LYS A 334 21.83 9.84 13.17
C LYS A 334 22.09 10.66 11.90
N ASN A 335 21.08 10.81 11.04
CA ASN A 335 21.19 11.63 9.84
C ASN A 335 21.36 13.12 10.17
N ARG A 336 20.65 13.63 11.17
CA ARG A 336 20.75 15.01 11.62
C ARG A 336 22.11 15.28 12.24
N GLU A 337 22.56 14.41 13.15
CA GLU A 337 23.86 14.50 13.81
C GLU A 337 25.00 14.44 12.79
N ALA A 338 24.95 13.51 11.83
CA ALA A 338 25.95 13.44 10.76
C ALA A 338 25.95 14.71 9.90
N ALA A 339 24.76 15.27 9.59
CA ALA A 339 24.65 16.52 8.85
C ALA A 339 25.20 17.71 9.66
N GLU A 340 24.93 17.77 10.96
CA GLU A 340 25.44 18.79 11.87
C GLU A 340 26.95 18.67 12.07
N LYS A 341 27.49 17.46 12.19
CA LYS A 341 28.94 17.21 12.26
C LYS A 341 29.62 17.68 10.98
N ARG A 342 29.07 17.36 9.80
CA ARG A 342 29.57 17.90 8.52
C ARG A 342 29.48 19.42 8.49
N LYS A 343 28.35 20.02 8.91
CA LYS A 343 28.21 21.48 8.99
C LYS A 343 29.24 22.11 9.93
N ARG A 344 29.49 21.52 11.11
CA ARG A 344 30.51 21.98 12.07
C ARG A 344 31.92 21.89 11.50
N GLN A 345 32.22 20.83 10.75
CA GLN A 345 33.51 20.67 10.09
C GLN A 345 33.70 21.64 8.92
N THR A 346 32.68 21.83 8.07
CA THR A 346 32.75 22.72 6.91
C THR A 346 32.62 24.20 7.25
N LYS A 347 31.77 24.53 8.24
CA LYS A 347 31.51 25.89 8.72
C LYS A 347 32.01 26.02 10.15
N LEU A 348 33.24 25.58 10.39
CA LEU A 348 33.90 25.90 11.63
C LEU A 348 34.06 27.42 11.67
N TRP A 349 33.56 28.05 12.73
CA TRP A 349 33.73 29.49 12.87
C TRP A 349 35.22 29.79 13.03
N THR A 350 35.75 30.64 12.15
CA THR A 350 37.12 31.14 12.18
C THR A 350 37.09 32.64 12.45
N GLN A 351 38.10 33.15 13.17
CA GLN A 351 38.17 34.57 13.52
C GLN A 351 38.26 35.44 12.26
N LEU A 352 39.09 35.04 11.29
CA LEU A 352 39.21 35.66 9.97
C LEU A 352 38.82 34.65 8.89
N PRO A 353 37.56 34.66 8.42
CA PRO A 353 37.13 33.77 7.34
C PRO A 353 37.52 34.34 5.98
N ASP A 354 38.08 33.50 5.11
CA ASP A 354 38.36 33.83 3.71
C ASP A 354 37.04 33.95 2.93
N ARG A 355 36.46 35.16 2.95
CA ARG A 355 35.27 35.47 2.17
C ARG A 355 35.69 35.68 0.73
N LYS A 356 35.02 34.98 -0.20
CA LYS A 356 35.22 35.23 -1.63
C LYS A 356 34.92 36.69 -1.96
N ILE A 357 35.83 37.34 -2.68
CA ILE A 357 35.56 38.64 -3.30
C ILE A 357 34.56 38.38 -4.42
N SER A 358 33.34 38.88 -4.28
CA SER A 358 32.25 38.60 -5.22
C SER A 358 32.22 39.53 -6.44
N ALA A 359 32.98 40.62 -6.39
CA ALA A 359 33.13 41.56 -7.50
C ALA A 359 34.31 41.18 -8.39
N GLN A 360 34.16 41.35 -9.71
CA GLN A 360 35.21 41.11 -10.68
C GLN A 360 35.54 42.43 -11.39
N ASN A 361 36.80 42.85 -11.29
CA ASN A 361 37.35 43.96 -12.07
C ASN A 361 38.24 43.40 -13.19
N GLN A 362 38.37 44.13 -14.29
CA GLN A 362 39.23 43.76 -15.44
C GLN A 362 40.70 44.12 -15.23
N TYR A 363 41.04 44.64 -14.06
CA TYR A 363 42.39 45.00 -13.66
C TYR A 363 42.62 44.50 -12.23
N TYR A 364 43.89 44.30 -11.89
CA TYR A 364 44.28 43.89 -10.56
C TYR A 364 44.25 45.08 -9.59
N SER A 365 43.78 44.82 -8.36
CA SER A 365 43.62 45.82 -7.30
C SER A 365 44.08 45.26 -5.96
N TRP A 366 45.22 44.55 -5.98
CA TRP A 366 45.79 43.82 -4.84
C TRP A 366 45.88 44.64 -3.57
#